data_AF-A0A5M3VUG9-F1
#
_entry.id   AF-A0A5M3VUG9-F1
#
_cell.length_a   1.000
_cell.length_b   1.000
_cell.length_c   1.000
_cell.angle_alpha   90.00
_cell.angle_beta   90.00
_cell.angle_gamma   90.00
#
_symmetry.space_group_name_H-M   'P 1'
#
loop_
_entity.id
_entity.type
_entity.pdbx_description
1 polymer ?
#
loop_
_entity_poly.entity_id
_entity_poly.type
_entity_poly.pdbx_seq_one_letter_code
_entity_poly.pdbx_strand_id
1 'polypeptide(L)'
;MERVYSLGLNVIRRADVEGLVAENAPTATYELPKVQRAVARAVQTSHATIPAAYTVVAMEMDDTLELAAQLTREVRRPVGLAELFVTAVARLHAEFPMFFATLTDDRHARLSDTPNVGVTVDTGEGLYVPVIHNAAERPLKEIATRLMEFRLASTTGDFREADLANANIAVTLHHDGDVTLAIPFIFPGHACALAITAPHPVLSLNAGTLTTKKIANIGLAYDHRLINGREAALFLRALKDTIRQPPPA
;
A
#
# COMPACT_ATOMS: atom_id res chain seq x y z
N MET A 1 30.15 -31.05 38.61
CA MET A 1 31.05 -31.14 37.44
C MET A 1 31.87 -32.43 37.45
N GLU A 2 32.53 -32.80 38.55
CA GLU A 2 33.32 -34.05 38.63
C GLU A 2 32.53 -35.35 38.37
N ARG A 3 31.24 -35.42 38.71
CA ARG A 3 30.38 -36.61 38.47
C ARG A 3 30.02 -36.90 37.02
N VAL A 4 30.18 -35.94 36.10
CA VAL A 4 29.77 -36.12 34.69
C VAL A 4 30.92 -36.68 33.84
N TYR A 5 32.17 -36.32 34.18
CA TYR A 5 33.37 -36.80 33.49
C TYR A 5 33.70 -38.28 33.76
N SER A 6 33.16 -38.88 34.83
CA SER A 6 33.33 -40.29 35.15
C SER A 6 32.45 -41.24 34.34
N LEU A 7 31.56 -40.72 33.47
CA LEU A 7 30.59 -41.52 32.70
C LEU A 7 31.09 -41.93 31.31
N GLY A 8 32.30 -41.54 30.89
CA GLY A 8 32.85 -41.88 29.57
C GLY A 8 32.08 -41.27 28.39
N LEU A 9 31.20 -40.30 28.65
CA LEU A 9 30.41 -39.60 27.64
C LEU A 9 31.14 -38.34 27.17
N ASN A 10 31.09 -38.05 25.87
CA ASN A 10 31.57 -36.78 25.33
C ASN A 10 30.68 -35.63 25.82
N VAL A 11 31.20 -34.85 26.77
CA VAL A 11 30.48 -33.70 27.33
C VAL A 11 30.74 -32.48 26.45
N ILE A 12 29.76 -32.13 25.62
CA ILE A 12 29.77 -30.88 24.85
C ILE A 12 29.55 -29.71 25.82
N ARG A 13 30.53 -28.83 25.95
CA ARG A 13 30.41 -27.62 26.78
C ARG A 13 29.77 -26.50 25.95
N ARG A 14 29.14 -25.56 26.65
CA ARG A 14 28.63 -24.33 26.04
C ARG A 14 29.70 -23.61 25.21
N ALA A 15 30.93 -23.54 25.71
CA ALA A 15 32.06 -22.93 25.00
C ALA A 15 32.44 -23.68 23.71
N ASP A 16 32.27 -25.00 23.65
CA ASP A 16 32.55 -25.80 22.45
C ASP A 16 31.50 -25.49 21.36
N VAL A 17 30.25 -25.28 21.76
CA VAL A 17 29.16 -24.87 20.85
C VAL A 17 29.35 -23.42 20.41
N GLU A 18 29.65 -22.50 21.33
CA GLU A 18 29.88 -21.08 21.02
C GLU A 18 31.09 -20.89 20.08
N GLY A 19 32.17 -21.66 20.27
CA GLY A 19 33.33 -21.67 19.38
C GLY A 19 33.00 -22.16 17.97
N LEU A 20 32.28 -23.27 17.85
CA LEU A 20 31.84 -23.79 16.54
C LEU A 20 30.86 -22.85 15.82
N VAL A 21 29.98 -22.16 16.57
CA VAL A 21 29.05 -21.17 16.00
C VAL A 21 29.80 -19.94 15.49
N ALA A 22 30.84 -19.49 16.21
CA ALA A 22 31.67 -18.36 15.79
C ALA A 22 32.54 -18.69 14.57
N GLU A 23 33.15 -19.88 14.51
CA GLU A 23 33.95 -20.33 13.36
C GLU A 23 33.11 -20.52 12.09
N ASN A 24 31.85 -20.94 12.23
CA ASN A 24 30.93 -21.15 11.10
C ASN A 24 29.99 -19.96 10.86
N ALA A 25 30.22 -18.82 11.51
CA ALA A 25 29.41 -17.64 11.28
C ALA A 25 29.63 -17.15 9.84
N PRO A 26 28.56 -16.93 9.04
CA PRO A 26 28.72 -16.39 7.71
C PRO A 26 29.39 -15.00 7.78
N THR A 27 30.54 -14.87 7.13
CA THR A 27 31.36 -13.64 7.09
C THR A 27 31.00 -12.72 5.94
N ALA A 28 30.19 -13.20 4.99
CA ALA A 28 29.73 -12.41 3.86
C ALA A 28 28.90 -11.21 4.36
N THR A 29 29.31 -10.01 3.96
CA THR A 29 28.60 -8.77 4.25
C THR A 29 27.82 -8.33 3.03
N TYR A 30 26.60 -7.82 3.25
CA TYR A 30 25.76 -7.22 2.21
C TYR A 30 25.46 -5.77 2.61
N GLU A 31 25.96 -4.80 1.83
CA GLU A 31 25.65 -3.39 2.07
C GLU A 31 24.24 -3.09 1.55
N LEU A 32 23.36 -2.62 2.44
CA LEU A 32 22.01 -2.22 2.06
C LEU A 32 22.04 -1.03 1.08
N PRO A 33 21.32 -1.08 -0.05
CA PRO A 33 21.21 0.05 -0.99
C PRO A 33 20.68 1.32 -0.32
N LYS A 34 21.08 2.50 -0.85
CA LYS A 34 20.65 3.81 -0.33
C LYS A 34 19.12 3.94 -0.25
N VAL A 35 18.40 3.47 -1.28
CA VAL A 35 16.94 3.47 -1.34
C VAL A 35 16.34 2.63 -0.21
N GLN A 36 16.87 1.42 0.04
CA GLN A 36 16.39 0.55 1.11
C GLN A 36 16.62 1.15 2.49
N ARG A 37 17.76 1.83 2.71
CA ARG A 37 18.01 2.56 3.96
C ARG A 37 17.05 3.74 4.15
N ALA A 38 16.59 4.39 3.07
CA ALA A 38 15.59 5.45 3.15
C ALA A 38 14.21 4.91 3.53
N VAL A 39 13.79 3.79 2.91
CA VAL A 39 12.56 3.08 3.27
C VAL A 39 12.59 2.68 4.75
N ALA A 40 13.70 2.08 5.22
CA ALA A 40 13.85 1.67 6.62
C ALA A 40 13.65 2.84 7.60
N ARG A 41 14.21 4.03 7.31
CA ARG A 41 14.01 5.23 8.15
C ARG A 41 12.54 5.69 8.15
N ALA A 42 11.86 5.67 7.01
CA ALA A 42 10.46 6.06 6.90
C ALA A 42 9.56 5.10 7.71
N VAL A 43 9.79 3.79 7.59
CA VAL A 43 9.06 2.75 8.33
C VAL A 43 9.30 2.87 9.84
N GLN A 44 10.54 3.06 10.28
CA GLN A 44 10.87 3.28 11.69
C GLN A 44 10.16 4.52 12.25
N THR A 45 10.18 5.62 11.50
CA THR A 45 9.50 6.87 11.91
C THR A 45 7.99 6.66 12.01
N SER A 46 7.38 6.00 11.02
CA SER A 46 5.96 5.65 11.03
C SER A 46 5.59 4.88 12.30
N HIS A 47 6.27 3.75 12.58
CA HIS A 47 5.93 2.91 13.72
C HIS A 47 6.18 3.57 15.07
N ALA A 48 7.19 4.46 15.16
CA ALA A 48 7.49 5.17 16.39
C ALA A 48 6.50 6.30 16.70
N THR A 49 5.87 6.90 15.68
CA THR A 49 5.15 8.18 15.83
C THR A 49 3.66 8.12 15.50
N ILE A 50 3.19 7.07 14.82
CA ILE A 50 1.81 6.95 14.35
C ILE A 50 1.09 5.81 15.09
N PRO A 51 0.11 6.13 15.95
CA PRO A 51 -0.80 5.14 16.54
C PRO A 51 -1.75 4.58 15.47
N ALA A 52 -1.25 3.61 14.70
CA ALA A 52 -1.98 3.05 13.56
C ALA A 52 -3.07 2.05 13.99
N ALA A 53 -4.23 2.16 13.37
CA ALA A 53 -5.26 1.12 13.35
C ALA A 53 -5.50 0.69 11.89
N TYR A 54 -6.21 -0.43 11.71
CA TYR A 54 -6.41 -1.03 10.40
C TYR A 54 -7.83 -1.56 10.22
N THR A 55 -8.38 -1.39 9.02
CA THR A 55 -9.70 -1.92 8.65
C THR A 55 -9.63 -2.47 7.23
N VAL A 56 -10.27 -3.62 7.01
CA VAL A 56 -10.30 -4.28 5.70
C VAL A 56 -11.73 -4.63 5.32
N VAL A 57 -12.07 -4.42 4.05
CA VAL A 57 -13.34 -4.85 3.47
C VAL A 57 -13.10 -5.66 2.20
N ALA A 58 -13.99 -6.61 1.91
CA ALA A 58 -14.00 -7.29 0.62
C ALA A 58 -14.82 -6.48 -0.40
N MET A 59 -14.37 -6.46 -1.64
CA MET A 59 -15.07 -5.86 -2.77
C MET A 59 -15.18 -6.86 -3.92
N GLU A 60 -16.38 -7.01 -4.48
CA GLU A 60 -16.58 -7.73 -5.75
C GLU A 60 -16.02 -6.89 -6.91
N MET A 61 -15.20 -7.53 -7.74
CA MET A 61 -14.35 -6.86 -8.73
C MET A 61 -14.83 -7.02 -10.17
N ASP A 62 -15.77 -7.91 -10.45
CA ASP A 62 -16.18 -8.24 -11.83
C ASP A 62 -16.62 -6.98 -12.61
N ASP A 63 -17.60 -6.22 -12.09
CA ASP A 63 -18.05 -4.95 -12.68
C ASP A 63 -16.91 -3.92 -12.83
N THR A 64 -15.98 -3.89 -11.88
CA THR A 64 -14.85 -2.94 -11.89
C THR A 64 -13.82 -3.29 -12.96
N LEU A 65 -13.59 -4.59 -13.18
CA LEU A 65 -12.71 -5.07 -14.25
C LEU A 65 -13.33 -4.84 -15.63
N GLU A 66 -14.65 -5.02 -15.76
CA GLU A 66 -15.38 -4.69 -16.98
C GLU A 66 -15.34 -3.19 -17.28
N LEU A 67 -15.57 -2.35 -16.27
CA LEU A 67 -15.46 -0.90 -16.39
C LEU A 67 -14.06 -0.46 -16.83
N ALA A 68 -13.00 -1.04 -16.25
CA ALA A 68 -11.62 -0.76 -16.64
C ALA A 68 -11.36 -1.09 -18.13
N ALA A 69 -11.89 -2.22 -18.61
CA ALA A 69 -11.78 -2.64 -20.01
C ALA A 69 -12.60 -1.75 -20.96
N GLN A 70 -13.75 -1.26 -20.53
CA GLN A 70 -14.53 -0.27 -21.26
C GLN A 70 -13.77 1.06 -21.37
N LEU A 71 -13.36 1.62 -20.24
CA LEU A 71 -12.66 2.91 -20.18
C LEU A 71 -11.34 2.88 -20.96
N THR A 72 -10.60 1.77 -20.93
CA THR A 72 -9.39 1.59 -21.75
C THR A 72 -9.66 1.85 -23.24
N ARG A 73 -10.80 1.37 -23.76
CA ARG A 73 -11.20 1.58 -25.17
C ARG A 73 -11.62 3.02 -25.43
N GLU A 74 -12.34 3.63 -24.50
CA GLU A 74 -12.86 5.00 -24.61
C GLU A 74 -11.73 6.05 -24.58
N VAL A 75 -10.85 5.99 -23.57
CA VAL A 75 -9.76 6.97 -23.40
C VAL A 75 -8.53 6.67 -24.29
N ARG A 76 -8.50 5.48 -24.92
CA ARG A 76 -7.39 4.97 -25.74
C ARG A 76 -6.04 4.98 -25.01
N ARG A 77 -6.06 4.57 -23.75
CA ARG A 77 -4.92 4.41 -22.84
C ARG A 77 -5.19 3.24 -21.89
N PRO A 78 -4.17 2.51 -21.40
CA PRO A 78 -4.38 1.46 -20.41
C PRO A 78 -5.03 2.01 -19.14
N VAL A 79 -6.21 1.50 -18.78
CA VAL A 79 -6.89 1.78 -17.52
C VAL A 79 -7.02 0.47 -16.76
N GLY A 80 -6.37 0.39 -15.61
CA GLY A 80 -6.47 -0.74 -14.68
C GLY A 80 -6.97 -0.30 -13.32
N LEU A 81 -6.77 -1.15 -12.32
CA LEU A 81 -7.20 -0.87 -10.95
C LEU A 81 -6.51 0.37 -10.38
N ALA A 82 -5.23 0.60 -10.69
CA ALA A 82 -4.49 1.75 -10.18
C ALA A 82 -5.16 3.07 -10.59
N GLU A 83 -5.46 3.21 -11.88
CA GLU A 83 -6.13 4.39 -12.44
C GLU A 83 -7.52 4.61 -11.81
N LEU A 84 -8.29 3.54 -11.64
CA LEU A 84 -9.63 3.60 -11.03
C LEU A 84 -9.59 3.97 -9.55
N PHE A 85 -8.70 3.34 -8.77
CA PHE A 85 -8.57 3.61 -7.33
C PHE A 85 -8.03 5.01 -7.07
N VAL A 86 -7.04 5.49 -7.83
CA VAL A 86 -6.56 6.87 -7.72
C VAL A 86 -7.70 7.86 -7.94
N THR A 87 -8.47 7.65 -9.01
CA THR A 87 -9.58 8.53 -9.36
C THR A 87 -10.68 8.50 -8.29
N ALA A 88 -11.06 7.30 -7.83
CA ALA A 88 -12.12 7.14 -6.85
C ALA A 88 -11.72 7.69 -5.47
N VAL A 89 -10.49 7.45 -5.01
CA VAL A 89 -9.95 8.02 -3.76
C VAL A 89 -9.97 9.53 -3.84
N ALA A 90 -9.46 10.12 -4.92
CA ALA A 90 -9.38 11.57 -5.04
C ALA A 90 -10.77 12.25 -4.99
N ARG A 91 -11.78 11.63 -5.60
CA ARG A 91 -13.17 12.13 -5.60
C ARG A 91 -13.81 12.16 -4.21
N LEU A 92 -13.29 11.38 -3.26
CA LEU A 92 -13.78 11.35 -1.87
C LEU A 92 -13.19 12.46 -0.99
N HIS A 93 -12.27 13.27 -1.49
CA HIS A 93 -11.59 14.31 -0.71
C HIS A 93 -12.52 15.32 -0.06
N ALA A 94 -13.53 15.80 -0.78
CA ALA A 94 -14.48 16.77 -0.24
C ALA A 94 -15.35 16.19 0.89
N GLU A 95 -15.72 14.91 0.81
CA GLU A 95 -16.54 14.22 1.82
C GLU A 95 -15.70 13.73 3.01
N PHE A 96 -14.42 13.38 2.78
CA PHE A 96 -13.52 12.80 3.76
C PHE A 96 -12.20 13.58 3.89
N PRO A 97 -12.22 14.88 4.21
CA PRO A 97 -11.02 15.73 4.17
C PRO A 97 -9.93 15.30 5.17
N MET A 98 -10.32 14.68 6.30
CA MET A 98 -9.38 14.18 7.32
C MET A 98 -8.48 13.04 6.80
N PHE A 99 -8.90 12.31 5.76
CA PHE A 99 -8.12 11.23 5.16
C PHE A 99 -6.94 11.75 4.32
N PHE A 100 -6.97 13.04 4.00
CA PHE A 100 -5.93 13.75 3.23
C PHE A 100 -5.14 14.73 4.11
N ALA A 101 -5.44 14.77 5.41
CA ALA A 101 -4.85 15.73 6.33
C ALA A 101 -3.46 15.30 6.80
N THR A 102 -2.68 16.29 7.22
CA THR A 102 -1.38 16.09 7.89
C THR A 102 -1.52 16.56 9.33
N LEU A 103 -1.18 15.69 10.29
CA LEU A 103 -1.07 16.09 11.68
C LEU A 103 0.13 17.05 11.84
N THR A 104 -0.11 18.28 12.33
CA THR A 104 0.93 19.29 12.50
C THR A 104 1.49 19.31 13.92
N ASP A 105 0.68 18.93 14.91
CA ASP A 105 1.06 18.72 16.30
C ASP A 105 0.02 17.81 16.99
N ASP A 106 0.15 17.56 18.29
CA ASP A 106 -0.75 16.65 19.05
C ASP A 106 -2.22 17.10 19.10
N ARG A 107 -2.56 18.31 18.65
CA ARG A 107 -3.90 18.91 18.73
C ARG A 107 -4.43 19.40 17.40
N HIS A 108 -3.59 19.62 16.40
CA HIS A 108 -3.97 20.23 15.14
C HIS A 108 -3.61 19.37 13.92
N ALA A 109 -4.52 19.38 12.95
CA ALA A 109 -4.31 18.81 11.64
C ALA A 109 -4.51 19.89 10.58
N ARG A 110 -3.66 19.88 9.57
CA ARG A 110 -3.79 20.72 8.38
C ARG A 110 -4.49 19.92 7.29
N LEU A 111 -5.63 20.43 6.83
CA LEU A 111 -6.35 19.88 5.69
C LEU A 111 -5.59 20.19 4.40
N SER A 112 -5.73 19.31 3.41
CA SER A 112 -5.21 19.55 2.06
C SER A 112 -6.26 20.27 1.22
N ASP A 113 -5.83 21.27 0.43
CA ASP A 113 -6.70 21.96 -0.51
C ASP A 113 -7.00 21.12 -1.76
N THR A 114 -6.07 20.23 -2.12
CA THR A 114 -6.19 19.33 -3.29
C THR A 114 -5.92 17.88 -2.92
N PRO A 115 -6.52 16.90 -3.62
CA PRO A 115 -6.23 15.49 -3.41
C PRO A 115 -5.01 15.04 -4.23
N ASN A 116 -3.84 15.04 -3.61
CA ASN A 116 -2.63 14.46 -4.16
C ASN A 116 -2.53 12.99 -3.73
N VAL A 117 -2.64 12.08 -4.70
CA VAL A 117 -2.64 10.64 -4.43
C VAL A 117 -1.30 10.04 -4.83
N GLY A 118 -0.55 9.55 -3.85
CA GLY A 118 0.65 8.75 -4.07
C GLY A 118 0.30 7.33 -4.49
N VAL A 119 1.03 6.76 -5.44
CA VAL A 119 0.84 5.37 -5.89
C VAL A 119 2.14 4.63 -5.76
N THR A 120 2.15 3.50 -5.07
CA THR A 120 3.37 2.72 -4.93
C THR A 120 3.74 2.04 -6.25
N VAL A 121 5.00 2.15 -6.64
CA VAL A 121 5.57 1.44 -7.78
C VAL A 121 6.82 0.71 -7.28
N ASP A 122 6.76 -0.62 -7.30
CA ASP A 122 7.84 -1.50 -6.89
C ASP A 122 8.43 -2.18 -8.14
N THR A 123 9.74 -2.00 -8.35
CA THR A 123 10.47 -2.62 -9.46
C THR A 123 11.43 -3.72 -9.02
N GLY A 124 11.36 -4.14 -7.75
CA GLY A 124 12.28 -5.11 -7.14
C GLY A 124 13.64 -4.53 -6.76
N GLU A 125 14.11 -3.50 -7.47
CA GLU A 125 15.33 -2.74 -7.14
C GLU A 125 15.05 -1.51 -6.24
N GLY A 126 13.79 -1.07 -6.17
CA GLY A 126 13.37 0.05 -5.34
C GLY A 126 11.86 0.21 -5.27
N LEU A 127 11.41 0.82 -4.18
CA LEU A 127 10.01 1.20 -3.94
C LEU A 127 9.88 2.72 -4.05
N TYR A 128 9.09 3.18 -5.02
CA TYR A 128 8.81 4.60 -5.24
C TYR A 128 7.33 4.88 -4.96
N VAL A 129 7.01 6.11 -4.57
CA VAL A 129 5.62 6.55 -4.35
C VAL A 129 5.34 7.84 -5.11
N PRO A 130 5.33 7.79 -6.46
CA PRO A 130 5.04 8.96 -7.26
C PRO A 130 3.59 9.44 -7.11
N VAL A 131 3.37 10.73 -7.34
CA VAL A 131 2.17 11.45 -6.91
C VAL A 131 1.38 11.97 -8.11
N ILE A 132 0.10 11.62 -8.14
CA ILE A 132 -0.88 12.26 -9.03
C ILE A 132 -1.46 13.46 -8.29
N HIS A 133 -0.98 14.65 -8.62
CA HIS A 133 -1.42 15.90 -7.98
C HIS A 133 -2.82 16.31 -8.40
N ASN A 134 -3.64 16.79 -7.48
CA ASN A 134 -5.01 17.24 -7.75
C ASN A 134 -5.80 16.23 -8.60
N ALA A 135 -5.78 14.96 -8.19
CA ALA A 135 -6.28 13.84 -8.98
C ALA A 135 -7.81 13.90 -9.22
N ALA A 136 -8.58 14.64 -8.41
CA ALA A 136 -10.03 14.75 -8.56
C ALA A 136 -10.45 15.59 -9.78
N GLU A 137 -9.62 16.55 -10.19
CA GLU A 137 -9.91 17.43 -11.33
C GLU A 137 -9.26 16.94 -12.63
N ARG A 138 -8.45 15.88 -12.57
CA ARG A 138 -7.74 15.35 -13.74
C ARG A 138 -8.63 14.44 -14.57
N PRO A 139 -8.64 14.60 -15.92
CA PRO A 139 -9.23 13.60 -16.80
C PRO A 139 -8.57 12.23 -16.62
N LEU A 140 -9.35 11.15 -16.70
CA LEU A 140 -8.84 9.78 -16.53
C LEU A 140 -7.69 9.48 -17.50
N LYS A 141 -7.76 10.00 -18.73
CA LYS A 141 -6.71 9.84 -19.74
C LYS A 141 -5.37 10.42 -19.27
N GLU A 142 -5.39 11.53 -18.55
CA GLU A 142 -4.19 12.16 -18.00
C GLU A 142 -3.63 11.34 -16.84
N ILE A 143 -4.49 10.87 -15.93
CA ILE A 143 -4.10 9.96 -14.84
C ILE A 143 -3.43 8.70 -15.40
N ALA A 144 -4.05 8.04 -16.39
CA ALA A 144 -3.51 6.86 -17.05
C ALA A 144 -2.14 7.12 -17.72
N THR A 145 -1.99 8.28 -18.36
CA THR A 145 -0.72 8.67 -18.99
C THR A 145 0.37 8.88 -17.94
N ARG A 146 0.07 9.59 -16.84
CA ARG A 146 1.03 9.83 -15.77
C ARG A 146 1.44 8.55 -15.04
N LEU A 147 0.50 7.66 -14.75
CA LEU A 147 0.83 6.37 -14.13
C LEU A 147 1.68 5.49 -15.06
N MET A 148 1.47 5.56 -16.37
CA MET A 148 2.36 4.91 -17.33
C MET A 148 3.78 5.51 -17.27
N GLU A 149 3.92 6.84 -17.30
CA GLU A 149 5.20 7.53 -17.16
C GLU A 149 5.94 7.12 -15.88
N PHE A 150 5.24 7.03 -14.76
CA PHE A 150 5.80 6.61 -13.48
C PHE A 150 6.30 5.15 -13.49
N ARG A 151 5.55 4.25 -14.12
CA ARG A 151 6.01 2.86 -14.32
C ARG A 151 7.31 2.82 -15.13
N LEU A 152 7.42 3.62 -16.21
CA LEU A 152 8.66 3.72 -16.99
C LEU A 152 9.82 4.30 -16.17
N ALA A 153 9.59 5.43 -15.49
CA ALA A 153 10.60 6.10 -14.66
C ALA A 153 11.12 5.22 -13.51
N SER A 154 10.27 4.36 -12.95
CA SER A 154 10.67 3.44 -11.88
C SER A 154 11.72 2.40 -12.29
N THR A 155 11.86 2.11 -13.58
CA THR A 155 12.87 1.17 -14.09
C THR A 155 14.26 1.78 -14.13
N THR A 156 14.37 3.10 -14.28
CA THR A 156 15.65 3.83 -14.28
C THR A 156 15.89 4.63 -13.01
N GLY A 157 14.85 4.82 -12.19
CA GLY A 157 14.87 5.72 -11.03
C GLY A 157 14.76 7.21 -11.41
N ASP A 158 14.45 7.54 -12.66
CA ASP A 158 14.43 8.91 -13.19
C ASP A 158 13.12 9.65 -12.84
N PHE A 159 12.90 9.88 -11.55
CA PHE A 159 11.82 10.73 -11.07
C PHE A 159 12.28 12.18 -10.88
N ARG A 160 11.40 13.14 -11.19
CA ARG A 160 11.60 14.52 -10.72
C ARG A 160 11.25 14.58 -9.25
N GLU A 161 11.87 15.49 -8.51
CA GLU A 161 11.54 15.73 -7.10
C GLU A 161 10.05 16.03 -6.91
N ALA A 162 9.46 16.83 -7.81
CA ALA A 162 8.04 17.14 -7.81
C ALA A 162 7.16 15.90 -7.99
N ASP A 163 7.62 14.86 -8.70
CA ASP A 163 6.85 13.64 -8.91
C ASP A 163 6.75 12.80 -7.62
N LEU A 164 7.62 13.01 -6.62
CA LEU A 164 7.70 12.23 -5.38
C LEU A 164 7.27 13.02 -4.13
N ALA A 165 6.79 14.25 -4.29
CA ALA A 165 6.52 15.15 -3.19
C ALA A 165 5.03 15.35 -2.94
N ASN A 166 4.68 15.74 -1.70
CA ASN A 166 3.36 16.28 -1.33
C ASN A 166 2.16 15.34 -1.58
N ALA A 167 2.34 14.02 -1.48
CA ALA A 167 1.21 13.10 -1.37
C ALA A 167 0.42 13.40 -0.09
N ASN A 168 -0.90 13.19 -0.14
CA ASN A 168 -1.78 13.26 1.03
C ASN A 168 -2.14 11.87 1.55
N ILE A 169 -2.28 10.93 0.61
CA ILE A 169 -2.66 9.54 0.84
C ILE A 169 -1.87 8.67 -0.12
N ALA A 170 -1.48 7.47 0.32
CA ALA A 170 -0.82 6.48 -0.52
C ALA A 170 -1.76 5.33 -0.88
N VAL A 171 -1.73 4.89 -2.13
CA VAL A 171 -2.46 3.74 -2.66
C VAL A 171 -1.46 2.68 -3.13
N THR A 172 -1.55 1.51 -2.53
CA THR A 172 -0.74 0.34 -2.87
C THR A 172 -1.62 -0.71 -3.54
N LEU A 173 -1.19 -1.21 -4.70
CA LEU A 173 -1.81 -2.36 -5.34
C LEU A 173 -0.83 -3.53 -5.34
N HIS A 174 -1.28 -4.67 -4.82
CA HIS A 174 -0.56 -5.92 -4.90
C HIS A 174 -1.00 -6.67 -6.15
N HIS A 175 -0.04 -7.06 -6.98
CA HIS A 175 -0.29 -7.76 -8.23
C HIS A 175 -0.15 -9.29 -8.11
N ASP A 176 0.48 -9.74 -7.03
CA ASP A 176 0.60 -11.16 -6.71
C ASP A 176 -0.75 -11.71 -6.23
N GLY A 177 -1.22 -12.77 -6.89
CA GLY A 177 -2.50 -13.42 -6.63
C GLY A 177 -2.59 -14.10 -5.27
N ASP A 178 -1.45 -14.46 -4.67
CA ASP A 178 -1.40 -15.19 -3.40
C ASP A 178 -1.39 -14.25 -2.19
N VAL A 179 -1.19 -12.94 -2.40
CA VAL A 179 -1.25 -11.94 -1.33
C VAL A 179 -2.70 -11.69 -0.94
N THR A 180 -3.13 -12.36 0.14
CA THR A 180 -4.49 -12.22 0.69
C THR A 180 -4.64 -10.97 1.57
N LEU A 181 -3.55 -10.53 2.21
CA LEU A 181 -3.54 -9.35 3.08
C LEU A 181 -2.13 -8.78 3.17
N ALA A 182 -2.00 -7.48 2.94
CA ALA A 182 -0.80 -6.72 3.21
C ALA A 182 -1.19 -5.42 3.90
N ILE A 183 -0.62 -5.15 5.07
CA ILE A 183 -0.91 -3.94 5.85
C ILE A 183 0.14 -2.89 5.48
N PRO A 184 -0.24 -1.77 4.85
CA PRO A 184 0.71 -0.71 4.55
C PRO A 184 1.07 0.03 5.84
N PHE A 185 2.32 0.47 5.95
CA PHE A 185 2.66 1.49 6.94
C PHE A 185 2.14 2.85 6.46
N ILE A 186 1.90 3.76 7.40
CA ILE A 186 1.43 5.11 7.08
C ILE A 186 2.66 5.98 6.91
N PHE A 187 2.82 6.60 5.74
CA PHE A 187 3.97 7.49 5.52
C PHE A 187 3.94 8.65 6.54
N PRO A 188 5.08 9.01 7.15
CA PRO A 188 5.14 10.15 8.06
C PRO A 188 4.53 11.40 7.42
N GLY A 189 3.56 12.00 8.12
CA GLY A 189 2.83 13.18 7.63
C GLY A 189 1.53 12.88 6.87
N HIS A 190 1.21 11.61 6.59
CA HIS A 190 -0.09 11.20 6.04
C HIS A 190 -1.02 10.71 7.15
N ALA A 191 -2.33 10.86 6.95
CA ALA A 191 -3.33 10.31 7.86
C ALA A 191 -3.58 8.81 7.64
N CYS A 192 -3.39 8.31 6.42
CA CYS A 192 -3.71 6.93 6.07
C CYS A 192 -2.99 6.42 4.81
N ALA A 193 -3.06 5.10 4.61
CA ALA A 193 -2.59 4.42 3.41
C ALA A 193 -3.52 3.25 3.06
N LEU A 194 -3.78 3.06 1.77
CA LEU A 194 -4.60 1.99 1.22
C LEU A 194 -3.74 0.86 0.67
N ALA A 195 -4.17 -0.39 0.86
CA ALA A 195 -3.62 -1.56 0.20
C ALA A 195 -4.74 -2.39 -0.43
N ILE A 196 -4.59 -2.71 -1.71
CA ILE A 196 -5.56 -3.47 -2.49
C ILE A 196 -4.89 -4.75 -2.98
N THR A 197 -5.49 -5.90 -2.70
CA THR A 197 -4.99 -7.19 -3.19
C THR A 197 -5.36 -7.43 -4.64
N ALA A 198 -4.65 -8.34 -5.30
CA ALA A 198 -5.08 -8.82 -6.61
C ALA A 198 -6.48 -9.46 -6.51
N PRO A 199 -7.35 -9.26 -7.51
CA PRO A 199 -8.61 -9.97 -7.59
C PRO A 199 -8.39 -11.47 -7.72
N HIS A 200 -9.03 -12.26 -6.85
CA HIS A 200 -8.97 -13.72 -6.86
C HIS A 200 -10.37 -14.34 -6.92
N PRO A 201 -10.53 -15.52 -7.53
CA PRO A 201 -11.84 -16.16 -7.65
C PRO A 201 -12.31 -16.71 -6.30
N VAL A 202 -13.59 -16.54 -6.01
CA VAL A 202 -14.30 -17.16 -4.88
C VAL A 202 -15.63 -17.74 -5.32
N LEU A 203 -16.10 -18.74 -4.57
CA LEU A 203 -17.45 -19.27 -4.74
C LEU A 203 -18.45 -18.40 -3.96
N SER A 204 -19.50 -17.96 -4.65
CA SER A 204 -20.59 -17.18 -4.10
C SER A 204 -21.90 -17.96 -4.25
N LEU A 205 -22.62 -18.15 -3.14
CA LEU A 205 -23.95 -18.74 -3.12
C LEU A 205 -25.00 -17.64 -3.21
N ASN A 206 -25.72 -17.57 -4.32
CA ASN A 206 -26.82 -16.62 -4.51
C ASN A 206 -28.12 -17.40 -4.78
N ALA A 207 -29.10 -17.28 -3.89
CA ALA A 207 -30.41 -17.95 -4.00
C ALA A 207 -30.32 -19.46 -4.35
N GLY A 208 -29.37 -20.18 -3.73
CA GLY A 208 -29.16 -21.61 -3.97
C GLY A 208 -28.34 -21.95 -5.22
N THR A 209 -27.95 -20.95 -6.02
CA THR A 209 -27.07 -21.12 -7.18
C THR A 209 -25.63 -20.78 -6.81
N LEU A 210 -24.72 -21.71 -7.07
CA LEU A 210 -23.29 -21.49 -6.92
C LEU A 210 -22.76 -20.74 -8.14
N THR A 211 -22.12 -19.60 -7.91
CA THR A 211 -21.50 -18.78 -8.96
C THR A 211 -20.06 -18.45 -8.58
N THR A 212 -19.18 -18.27 -9.56
CA THR A 212 -17.83 -17.78 -9.31
C THR A 212 -17.82 -16.26 -9.45
N LYS A 213 -17.22 -15.57 -8.49
CA LYS A 213 -16.98 -14.12 -8.53
C LYS A 213 -15.52 -13.81 -8.26
N LYS A 214 -15.03 -12.66 -8.70
CA LYS A 214 -13.72 -12.16 -8.27
C LYS A 214 -13.87 -11.19 -7.10
N ILE A 215 -13.07 -11.37 -6.06
CA ILE A 215 -13.00 -10.43 -4.94
C ILE A 215 -11.58 -9.89 -4.76
N ALA A 216 -11.48 -8.66 -4.27
CA ALA A 216 -10.24 -8.10 -3.73
C ALA A 216 -10.48 -7.58 -2.32
N ASN A 217 -9.46 -7.66 -1.47
CA ASN A 217 -9.46 -7.04 -0.15
C ASN A 217 -8.94 -5.61 -0.29
N ILE A 218 -9.67 -4.66 0.28
CA ILE A 218 -9.31 -3.25 0.36
C ILE A 218 -9.04 -2.94 1.82
N GLY A 219 -7.77 -2.77 2.13
CA GLY A 219 -7.24 -2.44 3.44
C GLY A 219 -6.95 -0.96 3.59
N LEU A 220 -7.24 -0.40 4.77
CA LEU A 220 -6.90 0.96 5.14
C LEU A 220 -6.17 0.94 6.48
N ALA A 221 -4.89 1.33 6.46
CA ALA A 221 -4.17 1.73 7.67
C ALA A 221 -4.40 3.22 7.91
N TYR A 222 -4.74 3.60 9.13
CA TYR A 222 -5.03 5.00 9.48
C TYR A 222 -4.51 5.38 10.86
N ASP A 223 -4.15 6.66 11.01
CA ASP A 223 -3.73 7.26 12.27
C ASP A 223 -4.96 7.48 13.16
N HIS A 224 -5.02 6.78 14.29
CA HIS A 224 -6.16 6.84 15.19
C HIS A 224 -6.31 8.20 15.90
N ARG A 225 -5.33 9.09 15.78
CA ARG A 225 -5.46 10.49 16.22
C ARG A 225 -6.36 11.31 15.30
N LEU A 226 -6.51 10.91 14.04
CA LEU A 226 -7.27 11.64 13.01
C LEU A 226 -8.54 10.92 12.57
N ILE A 227 -8.51 9.59 12.52
CA ILE A 227 -9.58 8.76 11.94
C ILE A 227 -9.98 7.68 12.93
N ASN A 228 -11.28 7.54 13.21
CA ASN A 228 -11.79 6.42 13.99
C ASN A 228 -12.37 5.31 13.10
N GLY A 229 -12.61 4.13 13.68
CA GLY A 229 -13.04 2.95 12.94
C GLY A 229 -14.36 3.10 12.17
N ARG A 230 -15.31 3.92 12.66
CA ARG A 230 -16.56 4.18 11.94
C ARG A 230 -16.30 4.98 10.66
N GLU A 231 -15.49 6.02 10.74
CA GLU A 231 -15.10 6.88 9.62
C GLU A 231 -14.33 6.07 8.59
N ALA A 232 -13.40 5.21 9.02
CA ALA A 232 -12.69 4.28 8.16
C ALA A 232 -13.65 3.35 7.39
N ALA A 233 -14.64 2.77 8.08
CA ALA A 233 -15.63 1.91 7.44
C ALA A 233 -16.53 2.67 6.45
N LEU A 234 -16.91 3.91 6.77
CA LEU A 234 -17.69 4.77 5.87
C LEU A 234 -16.90 5.15 4.63
N PHE A 235 -15.63 5.52 4.77
CA PHE A 235 -14.74 5.82 3.65
C PHE A 235 -14.57 4.62 2.72
N LEU A 236 -14.29 3.43 3.28
CA LEU A 236 -14.14 2.21 2.49
C LEU A 236 -15.43 1.82 1.76
N ARG A 237 -16.60 2.05 2.36
CA ARG A 237 -17.90 1.86 1.69
C ARG A 237 -18.09 2.86 0.56
N ALA A 238 -17.85 4.14 0.81
CA ALA A 238 -17.95 5.20 -0.20
C ALA A 238 -16.98 4.95 -1.37
N LEU A 239 -15.78 4.43 -1.11
CA LEU A 239 -14.80 4.06 -2.13
C LEU A 239 -15.33 2.94 -3.03
N LYS A 240 -15.91 1.89 -2.45
CA LYS A 240 -16.53 0.78 -3.20
C LYS A 240 -17.68 1.25 -4.10
N ASP A 241 -18.45 2.23 -3.64
CA ASP A 241 -19.56 2.80 -4.41
C ASP A 241 -19.04 3.74 -5.51
N THR A 242 -18.02 4.55 -5.21
CA THR A 242 -17.45 5.57 -6.12
C THR A 242 -16.69 4.95 -7.28
N ILE A 243 -15.94 3.87 -7.05
CA ILE A 243 -15.12 3.23 -8.10
C ILE A 243 -15.96 2.61 -9.22
N ARG A 244 -17.23 2.28 -8.93
CA ARG A 244 -18.20 1.75 -9.90
C ARG A 244 -18.83 2.84 -10.75
N GLN A 245 -18.62 4.11 -10.42
CA GLN A 245 -19.13 5.24 -11.18
C GLN A 245 -18.06 5.71 -12.17
N PRO A 246 -18.36 5.80 -13.48
CA PRO A 246 -17.40 6.30 -14.45
C PRO A 246 -16.97 7.73 -14.06
N PRO A 247 -15.66 8.05 -14.08
CA PRO A 247 -15.23 9.43 -13.93
C PRO A 247 -15.76 10.25 -15.12
N PRO A 248 -15.98 11.56 -14.94
CA PRO A 248 -16.30 12.44 -16.07
C PRO A 248 -15.22 12.30 -17.16
N ALA A 249 -15.67 12.24 -18.42
CA ALA A 249 -14.83 12.05 -19.60
C ALA A 249 -13.86 13.21 -19.85
#